data_AF-A0A4Z1HHI5-F1
#
_entry.id   AF-A0A4Z1HHI5-F1
#
_cell.length_a   1.000
_cell.length_b   1.000
_cell.length_c   1.000
_cell.angle_alpha   90.00
_cell.angle_beta   90.00
_cell.angle_gamma   90.00
#
_symmetry.space_group_name_H-M   'P 1'
#
loop_
_entity.id
_entity.type
_entity.pdbx_description
1 polymer ?
#
loop_
_entity_poly.entity_id
_entity_poly.type
_entity_poly.pdbx_seq_one_letter_code
_entity_poly.pdbx_strand_id
1 'polypeptide(L)'
;MRLNYSAKYQNGTVATHTSKSAGTITNAVGDKIIANIQRWSGGKYTATRREEQNLMTVKNVVPAANKGIGSDEVKEMQSIVNKNIK
;
A
#
# COMPACT_ATOMS: atom_id res chain seq x y z
N MET A 1 -5.93 10.49 -10.45
CA MET A 1 -5.89 9.02 -10.63
C MET A 1 -6.64 8.36 -9.50
N ARG A 2 -7.46 7.32 -9.76
CA ARG A 2 -8.20 6.58 -8.72
C ARG A 2 -7.66 5.15 -8.61
N LEU A 3 -7.07 4.83 -7.45
CA LEU A 3 -6.65 3.47 -7.11
C LEU A 3 -7.78 2.73 -6.38
N ASN A 4 -7.93 1.45 -6.69
CA ASN A 4 -8.72 0.50 -5.92
C ASN A 4 -7.82 -0.13 -4.86
N TYR A 5 -8.41 -0.40 -3.71
CA TYR A 5 -7.71 -0.97 -2.56
C TYR A 5 -8.45 -2.18 -2.02
N SER A 6 -7.70 -3.20 -1.60
CA SER A 6 -8.20 -4.28 -0.77
C SER A 6 -7.21 -4.56 0.36
N ALA A 7 -7.69 -4.99 1.52
CA ALA A 7 -6.83 -5.27 2.67
C ALA A 7 -7.00 -6.72 3.11
N LYS A 8 -5.87 -7.36 3.44
CA LYS A 8 -5.82 -8.67 4.06
C LYS A 8 -5.08 -8.56 5.38
N TYR A 9 -5.67 -9.15 6.42
CA TYR A 9 -5.07 -9.25 7.75
C TYR A 9 -4.53 -10.65 7.95
N GLN A 10 -3.28 -10.78 8.37
CA GLN A 10 -2.65 -12.06 8.63
C GLN A 10 -1.62 -11.91 9.73
N ASN A 11 -1.79 -12.64 10.84
CA ASN A 11 -0.85 -12.67 11.98
C ASN A 11 -0.46 -11.26 12.47
N GLY A 12 -1.45 -10.38 12.68
CA GLY A 12 -1.25 -8.97 13.05
C GLY A 12 -0.69 -8.10 11.93
N THR A 13 -0.19 -8.66 10.83
CA THR A 13 0.27 -7.89 9.67
C THR A 13 -0.92 -7.48 8.82
N VAL A 14 -0.89 -6.24 8.34
CA VAL A 14 -1.85 -5.64 7.42
C VAL A 14 -1.19 -5.52 6.06
N ALA A 15 -1.68 -6.27 5.08
CA ALA A 15 -1.26 -6.19 3.70
C ALA A 15 -2.38 -5.54 2.87
N THR A 16 -2.14 -4.31 2.41
CA THR A 16 -3.04 -3.62 1.49
C THR A 16 -2.56 -3.81 0.07
N HIS A 17 -3.45 -4.28 -0.79
CA HIS A 17 -3.22 -4.41 -2.20
C HIS A 17 -3.83 -3.20 -2.90
N THR A 18 -3.11 -2.70 -3.90
CA THR A 18 -3.45 -1.52 -4.69
C THR A 18 -3.38 -1.85 -6.16
N SER A 19 -4.44 -1.46 -6.87
CA SER A 19 -4.54 -1.53 -8.32
C SER A 19 -5.22 -0.27 -8.85
N LYS A 20 -5.15 0.00 -10.15
CA LYS A 20 -5.89 1.11 -10.76
C LYS A 20 -7.30 0.66 -11.13
N SER A 21 -8.30 1.53 -10.91
CA SER A 21 -9.72 1.19 -11.13
C SER A 21 -10.06 0.77 -12.57
N ALA A 22 -9.26 1.27 -13.52
CA ALA A 22 -9.22 0.80 -14.90
C ALA A 22 -7.75 0.76 -15.37
N GLY A 23 -7.27 -0.44 -15.70
CA GLY A 23 -5.95 -0.67 -16.31
C GLY A 23 -4.76 -0.83 -15.36
N THR A 24 -3.58 -0.61 -15.92
CA THR A 24 -2.29 -0.89 -15.27
C THR A 24 -1.81 0.26 -14.38
N ILE A 25 -1.32 -0.04 -13.17
CA ILE A 25 -0.45 0.90 -12.44
C ILE A 25 0.79 1.04 -13.30
N THR A 26 1.02 2.23 -13.87
CA THR A 26 2.20 2.43 -14.72
C THR A 26 3.47 2.16 -13.92
N ASN A 27 4.50 1.65 -14.58
CA ASN A 27 5.79 1.37 -13.94
C ASN A 27 6.29 2.57 -13.14
N ALA A 28 6.21 3.78 -13.72
CA ALA A 28 6.58 5.02 -13.05
C ALA A 28 5.84 5.26 -11.71
N VAL A 29 4.54 4.99 -11.62
CA VAL A 29 3.78 5.13 -10.37
C VAL A 29 4.17 4.03 -9.39
N GLY A 30 4.29 2.79 -9.85
CA GLY A 30 4.71 1.65 -9.02
C GLY A 30 6.09 1.87 -8.41
N ASP A 31 7.06 2.27 -9.24
CA ASP A 31 8.44 2.57 -8.85
C ASP A 31 8.49 3.74 -7.85
N LYS A 32 7.68 4.79 -8.08
CA LYS A 32 7.55 5.91 -7.14
C LYS A 32 7.06 5.45 -5.77
N ILE A 33 6.07 4.55 -5.71
CA ILE A 33 5.58 3.98 -4.44
C ILE A 33 6.68 3.14 -3.78
N ILE A 34 7.31 2.21 -4.50
CA ILE A 34 8.35 1.33 -3.93
C ILE A 34 9.51 2.14 -3.36
N ALA A 35 10.02 3.10 -4.13
CA ALA A 35 11.18 3.88 -3.75
C ALA A 35 10.95 4.82 -2.55
N ASN A 36 9.70 5.23 -2.30
CA ASN A 36 9.42 6.32 -1.36
C ASN A 36 8.46 5.98 -0.22
N ILE A 37 7.75 4.84 -0.24
CA ILE A 37 6.74 4.54 0.78
C ILE A 37 7.32 4.51 2.20
N GLN A 38 8.56 4.01 2.36
CA GLN A 38 9.25 4.04 3.64
C GLN A 38 9.49 5.48 4.09
N ARG A 39 9.93 6.37 3.20
CA ARG A 39 10.12 7.79 3.53
C ARG A 39 8.80 8.49 3.85
N TRP A 40 7.75 8.27 3.05
CA TRP A 40 6.45 8.92 3.25
C TRP A 40 5.75 8.50 4.53
N SER A 41 6.05 7.28 5.02
CA SER A 41 5.44 6.71 6.22
C SER A 41 6.35 6.69 7.45
N GLY A 42 7.55 7.28 7.37
CA GLY A 42 8.53 7.23 8.46
C GLY A 42 8.99 5.80 8.81
N GLY A 43 9.01 4.91 7.82
CA GLY A 43 9.45 3.51 7.95
C GLY A 43 8.33 2.53 8.34
N LYS A 44 7.10 3.00 8.55
CA LYS A 44 5.97 2.16 8.98
C LYS A 44 5.54 1.14 7.94
N TYR A 45 5.67 1.47 6.65
CA TYR A 45 5.21 0.63 5.54
C TYR A 45 6.32 0.30 4.53
N THR A 46 6.22 -0.85 3.90
CA THR A 46 7.04 -1.27 2.75
C THR A 46 6.14 -1.70 1.60
N ALA A 47 6.64 -1.60 0.36
CA ALA A 47 5.90 -1.93 -0.83
C ALA A 47 6.66 -2.88 -1.75
N THR A 48 5.90 -3.74 -2.42
CA THR A 48 6.39 -4.69 -3.43
C THR A 48 5.44 -4.70 -4.61
N ARG A 49 5.97 -4.89 -5.83
CA ARG A 49 5.18 -5.06 -7.05
C ARG A 49 5.13 -6.53 -7.46
N ARG A 50 3.97 -6.97 -7.94
CA ARG A 50 3.83 -8.18 -8.78
C ARG A 50 3.45 -7.74 -10.18
N GLU A 51 4.40 -7.81 -11.10
CA GLU A 51 4.23 -7.31 -12.47
C GLU A 51 3.19 -8.10 -13.25
N GLU A 52 3.21 -9.44 -13.13
CA GLU A 52 2.27 -10.35 -13.79
C GLU A 52 0.80 -10.07 -13.47
N GLN A 53 0.54 -9.57 -12.26
CA GLN A 53 -0.80 -9.27 -11.76
C GLN A 53 -1.09 -7.77 -11.76
N ASN A 54 -0.11 -6.95 -12.17
CA ASN A 54 -0.19 -5.50 -12.11
C ASN A 54 -0.69 -5.01 -10.72
N LEU A 55 -0.13 -5.63 -9.68
CA LEU A 55 -0.59 -5.46 -8.31
C LEU A 55 0.54 -4.87 -7.46
N MET A 56 0.24 -3.77 -6.78
CA MET A 56 1.11 -3.21 -5.77
C MET A 56 0.63 -3.67 -4.39
N THR A 57 1.49 -4.32 -3.63
CA THR A 57 1.22 -4.66 -2.23
C THR A 57 2.01 -3.72 -1.34
N VAL A 58 1.32 -3.07 -0.41
CA VAL A 58 1.91 -2.26 0.65
C VAL A 58 1.56 -2.91 1.98
N LYS A 59 2.56 -3.19 2.82
CA LYS A 59 2.37 -3.86 4.10
C LYS A 59 3.01 -3.07 5.25
N ASN A 60 2.44 -3.19 6.44
CA ASN A 60 3.11 -2.72 7.65
C ASN A 60 4.36 -3.55 7.94
N VAL A 61 5.41 -2.86 8.42
CA VAL A 61 6.68 -3.49 8.81
C VAL A 61 6.52 -4.19 10.15
N VAL A 62 5.80 -3.56 11.08
CA VAL A 62 5.48 -4.11 12.40
C VAL A 62 4.01 -4.54 12.39
N PRO A 63 3.67 -5.75 12.88
CA PRO A 63 2.29 -6.19 13.04
C PRO A 63 1.48 -5.22 13.90
N ALA A 64 0.28 -4.89 13.43
CA ALA A 64 -0.74 -4.19 14.21
C ALA A 64 -1.15 -5.07 15.40
N ALA A 65 -1.27 -4.45 16.57
CA ALA A 65 -1.60 -5.16 17.80
C ALA A 65 -3.02 -5.76 17.78
N ASN A 66 -3.94 -5.20 17.00
CA ASN A 66 -5.29 -5.73 16.80
C ASN A 66 -5.89 -5.27 15.46
N LYS A 67 -7.04 -5.86 15.10
CA LYS A 67 -7.75 -5.56 13.84
C LYS A 67 -8.25 -4.11 13.74
N GLY A 68 -8.58 -3.48 14.87
CA GLY A 68 -9.02 -2.08 14.92
C GLY A 68 -7.90 -1.15 14.46
N ILE A 69 -6.74 -1.25 15.12
CA ILE A 69 -5.51 -0.52 14.74
C ILE A 69 -5.16 -0.82 13.29
N GLY A 70 -5.20 -2.08 12.88
CA GLY A 70 -4.89 -2.45 11.51
C GLY A 70 -5.83 -1.79 10.49
N SER A 71 -7.11 -1.60 10.81
CA SER A 71 -8.07 -0.91 9.94
C SER A 71 -7.77 0.58 9.80
N ASP A 72 -7.27 1.22 10.85
CA ASP A 72 -6.82 2.60 10.79
C ASP A 72 -5.50 2.72 10.03
N GLU A 73 -4.59 1.76 10.18
CA GLU A 73 -3.36 1.68 9.37
C GLU A 73 -3.65 1.51 7.88
N VAL A 74 -4.70 0.79 7.48
CA VAL A 74 -5.13 0.72 6.08
C VAL A 74 -5.51 2.11 5.56
N LYS A 75 -6.34 2.85 6.31
CA LYS A 75 -6.79 4.20 5.89
C LYS A 75 -5.62 5.17 5.81
N GLU A 76 -4.71 5.11 6.78
CA GLU A 76 -3.48 5.91 6.80
C GLU A 76 -2.61 5.62 5.58
N MET A 77 -2.31 4.34 5.32
CA MET A 77 -1.52 3.88 4.19
C MET A 77 -2.14 4.32 2.85
N GLN A 78 -3.46 4.19 2.70
CA GLN A 78 -4.20 4.68 1.53
C GLN A 78 -4.03 6.18 1.34
N SER A 79 -4.15 6.96 2.42
CA SER A 79 -3.99 8.42 2.40
C SER A 79 -2.57 8.82 1.98
N ILE A 80 -1.55 8.18 2.56
CA ILE A 80 -0.13 8.42 2.24
C ILE A 80 0.13 8.17 0.76
N VAL A 81 -0.29 7.02 0.23
CA VAL A 81 -0.08 6.68 -1.18
C VAL A 81 -0.81 7.67 -2.08
N ASN A 82 -2.10 7.92 -1.86
CA ASN A 82 -2.89 8.84 -2.69
C ASN A 82 -2.39 10.29 -2.66
N LYS A 83 -1.82 10.75 -1.54
CA LYS A 83 -1.27 12.11 -1.42
C LYS A 83 0.00 12.30 -2.27
N ASN A 84 0.82 11.25 -2.42
CA ASN A 84 2.15 11.37 -3.02
C ASN A 84 2.25 10.90 -4.48
N ILE A 85 1.28 10.12 -4.97
CA ILE A 85 1.25 9.65 -6.37
C ILE A 85 0.50 10.58 -7.33
N LYS A 86 0.01 11.72 -6.84
CA LYS A 86 -0.59 12.76 -7.70
C LYS A 86 0.41 13.25 -8.74
#